data_AF-A0A961N1S1-F1
#
_entry.id   AF-A0A961N1S1-F1
#
_cell.length_a   1.000
_cell.length_b   1.000
_cell.length_c   1.000
_cell.angle_alpha   90.00
_cell.angle_beta   90.00
_cell.angle_gamma   90.00
#
_symmetry.space_group_name_H-M   'P 1'
#
loop_
_entity.id
_entity.type
_entity.pdbx_description
1 polymer ?
#
loop_
_entity_poly.entity_id
_entity_poly.type
_entity_poly.pdbx_seq_one_letter_code
_entity_poly.pdbx_strand_id
1 'polypeptide(L)'
;MRRTTVRAHNPVLVIAALMGVLGAAMGSFVALLAERLLRHEPVVLARSRCRSCGTDLSASDLVPVISYLLRRGRCRHCGARIPPLLLQAELVGAAMGVTAALSAA
;
A
#
# COMPACT_ATOMS: atom_id res chain seq x y z
N MET A 1 -40.86 18.57 -2.58
CA MET A 1 -40.60 17.59 -3.67
C MET A 1 -39.27 16.91 -3.38
N ARG A 2 -39.31 15.68 -2.86
CA ARG A 2 -38.15 14.85 -2.53
C ARG A 2 -37.63 14.16 -3.79
N ARG A 3 -36.32 14.18 -4.04
CA ARG A 3 -35.47 12.99 -4.26
C ARG A 3 -34.04 13.42 -4.58
N THR A 4 -33.23 13.42 -3.53
CA THR A 4 -31.82 13.08 -3.54
C THR A 4 -31.58 11.81 -4.35
N THR A 5 -31.26 11.91 -5.63
CA THR A 5 -30.71 10.78 -6.38
C THR A 5 -29.21 10.82 -6.25
N VAL A 6 -28.74 10.13 -5.21
CA VAL A 6 -27.38 9.65 -5.04
C VAL A 6 -26.79 9.29 -6.39
N ARG A 7 -25.75 10.04 -6.76
CA ARG A 7 -24.89 9.92 -7.92
C ARG A 7 -24.70 8.44 -8.30
N ALA A 8 -25.00 8.13 -9.55
CA ALA A 8 -24.97 6.80 -10.14
C ALA A 8 -23.86 5.88 -9.59
N HIS A 9 -24.26 4.67 -9.21
CA HIS A 9 -23.36 3.54 -9.06
C HIS A 9 -22.72 3.27 -10.43
N ASN A 10 -21.56 3.87 -10.71
CA ASN A 10 -20.78 3.48 -11.88
C ASN A 10 -19.96 2.24 -11.49
N PRO A 11 -20.33 1.03 -11.95
CA PRO A 11 -19.62 -0.20 -11.57
C PRO A 11 -18.14 -0.13 -11.96
N VAL A 12 -17.83 0.59 -13.04
CA VAL A 12 -16.47 0.89 -13.50
C VAL A 12 -15.63 1.57 -12.42
N LEU A 13 -16.21 2.54 -11.69
CA LEU A 13 -15.47 3.27 -10.64
C LEU A 13 -15.18 2.38 -9.43
N VAL A 14 -16.10 1.48 -9.10
CA VAL A 14 -15.93 0.49 -8.04
C VAL A 14 -14.84 -0.53 -8.43
N ILE A 15 -14.89 -1.05 -9.66
CA ILE A 15 -13.89 -2.00 -10.18
C ILE A 15 -12.50 -1.35 -10.22
N ALA A 16 -12.40 -0.11 -10.70
CA ALA A 16 -11.15 0.64 -10.72
C ALA A 16 -10.57 0.86 -9.32
N ALA A 17 -11.42 1.19 -8.34
CA ALA A 17 -10.98 1.34 -6.95
C ALA A 17 -10.46 0.01 -6.37
N LEU A 18 -11.18 -1.10 -6.59
CA LEU A 18 -10.75 -2.42 -6.12
C LEU A 18 -9.42 -2.86 -6.76
N MET A 19 -9.28 -2.68 -8.07
CA MET A 19 -8.04 -2.97 -8.80
C MET A 19 -6.89 -2.07 -8.34
N GLY A 20 -7.16 -0.80 -8.03
CA GLY A 20 -6.16 0.11 -7.46
C GLY A 20 -5.68 -0.31 -6.08
N VAL A 21 -6.57 -0.75 -5.19
CA VAL A 21 -6.19 -1.26 -3.87
C VAL A 21 -5.36 -2.53 -3.99
N LEU A 22 -5.79 -3.46 -4.86
CA LEU A 22 -5.04 -4.70 -5.11
C LEU A 22 -3.66 -4.43 -5.69
N GLY A 23 -3.58 -3.50 -6.66
CA GLY A 23 -2.33 -3.05 -7.25
C GLY A 23 -1.40 -2.42 -6.22
N ALA A 24 -1.92 -1.58 -5.32
CA ALA A 24 -1.14 -0.98 -4.23
C ALA A 24 -0.57 -2.05 -3.30
N ALA A 25 -1.39 -3.03 -2.91
CA ALA A 25 -0.96 -4.15 -2.06
C ALA A 25 0.15 -4.98 -2.73
N MET A 26 0.01 -5.26 -4.03
CA MET A 26 1.02 -5.99 -4.79
C MET A 26 2.32 -5.19 -4.90
N GLY A 27 2.25 -3.89 -5.20
CA GLY A 27 3.41 -3.00 -5.24
C GLY A 27 4.15 -2.95 -3.91
N SER A 28 3.42 -2.85 -2.80
CA SER A 28 4.00 -2.92 -1.44
C SER A 28 4.75 -4.23 -1.20
N PHE A 29 4.12 -5.36 -1.56
CA PHE A 29 4.71 -6.68 -1.39
C PHE A 29 5.98 -6.86 -2.23
N VAL A 30 5.97 -6.42 -3.50
CA VAL A 30 7.14 -6.51 -4.38
C VAL A 30 8.30 -5.67 -3.87
N ALA A 31 8.05 -4.44 -3.38
CA ALA A 31 9.10 -3.61 -2.80
C ALA A 31 9.72 -4.25 -1.54
N LEU A 32 8.86 -4.80 -0.67
CA LEU A 32 9.32 -5.50 0.53
C LEU A 32 10.09 -6.79 0.18
N LEU A 33 9.63 -7.53 -0.81
CA LEU A 33 10.28 -8.74 -1.32
C LEU A 33 11.65 -8.42 -1.91
N ALA A 34 11.74 -7.42 -2.80
CA ALA A 34 13.00 -6.97 -3.39
C ALA A 34 14.00 -6.58 -2.30
N GLU A 35 13.56 -5.83 -1.29
CA GLU A 35 14.44 -5.43 -0.21
C GLU A 35 14.89 -6.59 0.67
N ARG A 36 14.02 -7.57 0.98
CA ARG A 36 14.41 -8.77 1.73
C ARG A 36 15.36 -9.66 0.93
N LEU A 37 15.15 -9.80 -0.38
CA LEU A 37 16.04 -10.55 -1.26
C LEU A 37 17.44 -9.93 -1.31
N LEU A 38 17.53 -8.60 -1.47
CA LEU A 38 18.82 -7.89 -1.46
C LEU A 38 19.56 -8.00 -0.12
N ARG A 39 18.84 -8.19 0.99
CA ARG A 39 19.40 -8.30 2.35
C ARG A 39 19.56 -9.74 2.83
N HIS A 40 19.24 -10.74 2.00
CA HIS A 40 19.22 -12.15 2.39
C HIS A 40 18.37 -12.43 3.64
N GLU A 41 17.28 -11.68 3.82
CA GLU A 41 16.35 -11.88 4.94
C GLU A 41 15.22 -12.86 4.55
N PRO A 42 14.73 -13.69 5.49
CA PRO A 42 13.65 -14.62 5.20
C PRO A 42 12.34 -13.88 4.90
N VAL A 43 11.70 -14.23 3.78
CA VAL A 43 10.46 -13.57 3.30
C VAL A 43 9.22 -14.03 4.07
N VAL A 44 9.10 -15.33 4.33
CA VAL A 44 7.85 -15.96 4.81
C VAL A 44 7.77 -16.10 6.34
N LEU A 45 8.93 -16.10 7.02
CA LEU A 45 9.02 -16.47 8.45
C LEU A 45 9.32 -15.29 9.40
N ALA A 46 9.62 -14.09 8.89
CA ALA A 46 9.95 -12.95 9.74
C ALA A 46 8.76 -12.00 9.91
N ARG A 47 8.36 -11.79 11.17
CA ARG A 47 7.46 -10.68 11.56
C ARG A 47 8.01 -9.35 11.03
N SER A 48 7.09 -8.50 10.57
CA SER A 48 7.40 -7.13 10.18
C SER A 48 7.96 -6.39 11.39
N ARG A 49 9.26 -6.08 11.39
CA ARG A 49 9.93 -5.35 12.47
C ARG A 49 10.53 -4.07 11.96
N CYS A 50 10.54 -3.04 12.81
CA CYS A 50 11.22 -1.80 12.50
C CYS A 50 12.72 -2.07 12.42
N ARG A 51 13.35 -1.64 11.32
CA ARG A 51 14.78 -1.86 11.10
C ARG A 51 15.72 -1.08 12.03
N SER A 52 15.25 0.02 12.63
CA SER A 52 16.08 0.81 13.56
C SER A 52 15.89 0.45 15.02
N CYS A 53 14.69 0.03 15.44
CA CYS A 53 14.40 -0.24 16.86
C CYS A 53 13.99 -1.69 17.15
N GLY A 54 13.86 -2.55 16.14
CA GLY A 54 13.51 -3.96 16.30
C GLY A 54 12.07 -4.22 16.75
N THR A 55 11.27 -3.17 17.01
CA THR A 55 9.88 -3.33 17.47
C THR A 55 9.01 -3.96 16.38
N ASP A 56 8.16 -4.92 16.78
CA ASP A 56 7.15 -5.50 15.91
C ASP A 56 6.17 -4.42 15.41
N LEU A 57 5.94 -4.39 14.10
CA LEU A 57 4.94 -3.54 13.46
C LEU A 57 3.56 -4.18 13.59
N SER A 58 2.58 -3.36 13.93
CA SER A 58 1.18 -3.78 13.98
C SER A 58 0.58 -3.85 12.58
N ALA A 59 -0.55 -4.55 12.42
CA ALA A 59 -1.29 -4.58 11.14
C ALA A 59 -1.60 -3.15 10.60
N SER A 60 -1.84 -2.18 11.49
CA SER A 60 -2.05 -0.79 11.11
C SER A 60 -0.83 -0.10 10.48
N ASP A 61 0.38 -0.58 10.76
CA ASP A 61 1.61 -0.10 10.15
C ASP A 61 1.82 -0.64 8.73
N LEU A 62 1.13 -1.72 8.40
CA LEU A 62 1.26 -2.44 7.12
C LEU A 62 0.21 -1.99 6.10
N VAL A 63 -0.68 -1.06 6.45
CA VAL A 63 -1.70 -0.55 5.53
C VAL A 63 -1.03 0.33 4.46
N PRO A 64 -1.08 -0.06 3.17
CA PRO A 64 -0.42 0.66 2.08
C PRO A 64 -0.85 2.13 2.04
N VAL A 65 0.08 3.03 1.74
CA VAL A 65 -0.07 4.49 1.55
C VAL A 65 -0.50 5.24 2.82
N ILE A 66 -1.55 4.79 3.50
CA ILE A 66 -2.16 5.41 4.67
C ILE A 66 -1.18 5.42 5.85
N SER A 67 -0.52 4.29 6.14
CA SER A 67 0.42 4.22 7.26
C SER A 67 1.62 5.14 7.05
N TYR A 68 2.13 5.22 5.81
CA TYR A 68 3.24 6.09 5.44
C TYR A 68 2.86 7.56 5.55
N LEU A 69 1.69 7.98 5.05
CA LEU A 69 1.23 9.36 5.12
C LEU A 69 0.95 9.80 6.57
N LEU A 70 0.23 8.99 7.35
CA LEU A 70 -0.08 9.30 8.74
C LEU A 70 1.18 9.43 9.60
N ARG A 71 2.19 8.60 9.36
CA ARG A 71 3.46 8.66 10.10
C ARG A 71 4.52 9.53 9.43
N ARG A 72 4.18 10.23 8.33
CA ARG A 72 5.08 11.09 7.54
C ARG A 72 6.39 10.37 7.16
N GLY A 73 6.29 9.10 6.77
CA GLY A 73 7.43 8.26 6.42
C GLY A 73 8.38 7.97 7.58
N ARG A 74 7.90 7.93 8.83
CA ARG A 74 8.71 7.64 10.02
C ARG A 74 8.12 6.51 10.86
N CYS A 75 8.98 5.75 11.54
CA CYS A 75 8.55 4.75 12.51
C CYS A 75 7.84 5.41 13.70
N ARG A 76 6.73 4.83 14.17
CA ARG A 76 5.99 5.29 15.36
C ARG A 76 6.82 5.28 16.64
N HIS A 77 7.73 4.32 16.79
CA HIS A 77 8.45 4.09 18.04
C HIS A 77 9.79 4.81 18.10
N CYS A 78 10.56 4.83 17.01
CA CYS A 78 11.91 5.40 17.00
C CYS A 78 12.09 6.60 16.05
N GLY A 79 11.07 6.97 15.27
CA GLY A 79 11.17 8.09 14.32
C GLY A 79 12.06 7.82 13.10
N ALA A 80 12.65 6.63 12.97
CA ALA A 80 13.49 6.26 11.83
C ALA A 80 12.74 6.37 10.51
N ARG A 81 13.43 6.82 9.46
CA ARG A 81 12.85 7.08 8.15
C ARG A 81 12.52 5.76 7.46
N ILE A 82 11.28 5.61 7.02
CA ILE A 82 10.84 4.50 6.19
C ILE A 82 11.27 4.83 4.75
N PRO A 83 11.93 3.91 4.02
CA PRO A 83 12.40 4.21 2.68
C PRO A 83 11.23 4.56 1.74
N PRO A 84 11.37 5.62 0.93
CA PRO A 84 10.31 6.10 0.04
C PRO A 84 9.98 5.11 -1.08
N LEU A 85 10.86 4.13 -1.34
CA LEU A 85 10.65 3.07 -2.33
C LEU A 85 9.37 2.27 -2.06
N LEU A 86 9.00 2.04 -0.80
CA LEU A 86 7.74 1.37 -0.48
C LEU A 86 6.54 2.19 -0.97
N LEU A 87 6.52 3.49 -0.67
CA LEU A 87 5.43 4.37 -1.10
C LEU A 87 5.39 4.47 -2.64
N GLN A 88 6.55 4.58 -3.29
CA GLN A 88 6.63 4.66 -4.75
C GLN A 88 6.06 3.39 -5.40
N ALA A 89 6.44 2.22 -4.92
CA ALA A 89 5.95 0.95 -5.46
C ALA A 89 4.44 0.77 -5.24
N GLU A 90 3.91 1.19 -4.09
CA GLU A 90 2.48 1.20 -3.82
C GLU A 90 1.71 2.09 -4.79
N LEU A 91 2.19 3.31 -5.05
CA LEU A 91 1.55 4.24 -5.98
C LEU A 91 1.61 3.75 -7.42
N VAL A 92 2.73 3.18 -7.85
CA VAL A 92 2.89 2.59 -9.19
C VAL A 92 1.93 1.40 -9.35
N GLY A 93 1.88 0.50 -8.37
CA GLY A 93 0.97 -0.64 -8.40
C GLY A 93 -0.50 -0.20 -8.44
N ALA A 94 -0.87 0.80 -7.63
CA ALA A 94 -2.22 1.36 -7.63
C ALA A 94 -2.60 1.97 -8.99
N ALA A 95 -1.68 2.75 -9.58
CA ALA A 95 -1.88 3.36 -10.88
C ALA A 95 -2.07 2.30 -11.97
N MET A 96 -1.23 1.26 -11.99
CA MET A 96 -1.35 0.15 -12.94
C MET A 96 -2.71 -0.54 -12.85
N GLY A 97 -3.17 -0.85 -11.64
CA GLY A 97 -4.48 -1.47 -11.41
C GLY A 97 -5.65 -0.61 -11.89
N VAL A 98 -5.62 0.70 -11.57
CA VAL A 98 -6.65 1.65 -12.03
C VAL A 98 -6.64 1.78 -13.55
N THR A 99 -5.46 1.92 -14.17
CA THR A 99 -5.37 2.05 -15.64
C THR A 99 -5.86 0.80 -16.36
N ALA A 100 -5.54 -0.39 -15.83
CA ALA A 100 -6.02 -1.65 -16.40
C ALA A 100 -7.55 -1.73 -16.37
N ALA A 101 -8.16 -1.39 -15.23
CA ALA A 101 -9.62 -1.39 -15.07
C ALA A 101 -10.31 -0.39 -16.01
N LEU A 102 -9.74 0.79 -16.20
CA LEU A 102 -10.29 1.80 -17.10
C LEU A 102 -10.10 1.46 -18.58
N SER A 103 -9.04 0.74 -18.94
CA SER A 103 -8.80 0.27 -20.32
C SER A 103 -9.71 -0.90 -20.72
N ALA A 104 -10.27 -1.61 -19.75
CA ALA A 104 -11.17 -2.75 -19.94
C ALA A 104 -12.66 -2.39 -19.84
N ALA A 105 -12.97 -1.11 -19.62
CA ALA A 105 -14.32 -0.56 -19.45
C ALA A 105 -14.73 0.28 -20.65
#